data_AF-A0A7X7TQL4-F1
#
_entry.id   AF-A0A7X7TQL4-F1
#
_cell.length_a   1.000
_cell.length_b   1.000
_cell.length_c   1.000
_cell.angle_alpha   90.00
_cell.angle_beta   90.00
_cell.angle_gamma   90.00
#
_symmetry.space_group_name_H-M   'P 1'
#
loop_
_entity.id
_entity.type
_entity.pdbx_description
1 polymer ?
#
loop_
_entity_poly.entity_id
_entity_poly.type
_entity_poly.pdbx_seq_one_letter_code
_entity_poly.pdbx_strand_id
1 'polypeptide(L)'
;MISRLVWKFDKRFFILALLFLVTFNLISVSTVAFATDAATTTTQTDAIKIPANIGIGKIEIGKAIKVDGVTFPFTFIDGMLLNDGTRKVAVDGKTYNVTVSTKPLDQRLNSSLESYTFVLDSTATFYNPINRNMKSIGTGTEIKLPELPQIAILSDTFGNVSDVLCVPPSLEKVDILDSQTPINNISGKKFLLSSKSPYRIMGKVLLPSSNALILEDGVTVINALNSDLNVKGVFFSTGPVNIFGPGSITVSENGIAYLEGNAVETDVNGSGGALVFLNDATVDDVSVSRTNFVVIRNTRAKNVKVLSVYAAYIIDSQIENLDIQNCRQVIINNVNTAKFNASIMSKVITYNSELTEATASDFSEVNFVSSTISNLGATRGTVAKIKDSHISSVSVEDYSVLYTFKSSIEKLKSSNSKYYTLSSQVSRIEK
;
A
#
# COMPACT_ATOMS: atom_id res chain seq x y z
N MET A 1 -18.27 -63.86 4.92
CA MET A 1 -17.56 -63.14 6.00
C MET A 1 -17.09 -61.80 5.43
N ILE A 2 -17.91 -60.76 5.56
CA ILE A 2 -17.63 -59.41 5.01
C ILE A 2 -17.17 -58.55 6.20
N SER A 3 -15.89 -58.18 6.24
CA SER A 3 -15.38 -57.30 7.29
C SER A 3 -15.69 -55.84 6.97
N ARG A 4 -16.52 -55.20 7.80
CA ARG A 4 -16.71 -53.75 7.82
C ARG A 4 -15.43 -53.08 8.34
N LEU A 5 -14.74 -52.34 7.47
CA LEU A 5 -13.72 -51.37 7.88
C LEU A 5 -14.43 -50.06 8.23
N VAL A 6 -14.66 -49.82 9.52
CA VAL A 6 -15.17 -48.54 10.03
C VAL A 6 -13.97 -47.61 10.24
N TRP A 7 -13.79 -46.64 9.35
CA TRP A 7 -12.86 -45.53 9.57
C TRP A 7 -13.43 -44.60 10.66
N LYS A 8 -12.78 -44.58 11.83
CA LYS A 8 -12.99 -43.53 12.83
C LYS A 8 -12.34 -42.24 12.30
N PHE A 9 -13.12 -41.41 11.63
CA PHE A 9 -12.71 -40.02 11.36
C PHE A 9 -12.67 -39.24 12.67
N ASP A 10 -11.49 -38.77 13.03
CA ASP A 10 -11.25 -37.99 14.24
C ASP A 10 -11.93 -36.60 14.12
N LYS A 11 -12.75 -36.22 15.11
CA LYS A 11 -13.51 -34.95 15.09
C LYS A 11 -12.61 -33.73 14.93
N ARG A 12 -11.36 -33.81 15.41
CA ARG A 12 -10.35 -32.74 15.23
C ARG A 12 -9.96 -32.55 13.78
N PHE A 13 -9.86 -33.64 13.00
CA PHE A 13 -9.53 -33.59 11.58
C PHE A 13 -10.70 -33.02 10.76
N PHE A 14 -11.94 -33.33 11.15
CA PHE A 14 -13.12 -32.76 10.53
C PHE A 14 -13.26 -31.25 10.81
N ILE A 15 -12.97 -30.81 12.04
CA ILE A 15 -12.94 -29.38 12.38
C ILE A 15 -11.81 -28.66 11.63
N LEU A 16 -10.61 -29.26 11.53
CA LEU A 16 -9.50 -28.68 10.78
C LEU A 16 -9.81 -28.58 9.29
N ALA A 17 -10.41 -29.62 8.70
CA ALA A 17 -10.82 -29.64 7.30
C ALA A 17 -11.96 -28.65 7.03
N LEU A 18 -12.91 -28.50 7.96
CA LEU A 18 -13.97 -27.50 7.88
C LEU A 18 -13.41 -26.09 8.03
N LEU A 19 -12.45 -25.87 8.94
CA LEU A 19 -11.74 -24.60 9.07
C LEU A 19 -11.01 -24.28 7.77
N PHE A 20 -10.28 -25.26 7.21
CA PHE A 20 -9.56 -25.14 5.93
C PHE A 20 -10.52 -24.82 4.79
N LEU A 21 -11.66 -25.51 4.69
CA LEU A 21 -12.69 -25.30 3.66
C LEU A 21 -13.39 -23.94 3.81
N VAL A 22 -13.63 -23.48 5.04
CA VAL A 22 -14.23 -22.17 5.32
C VAL A 22 -13.23 -21.06 5.05
N THR A 23 -11.95 -21.20 5.41
CA THR A 23 -10.89 -20.27 4.97
C THR A 23 -10.73 -20.29 3.45
N PHE A 24 -10.75 -21.45 2.79
CA PHE A 24 -10.60 -21.54 1.34
C PHE A 24 -11.77 -20.89 0.59
N ASN A 25 -12.99 -21.03 1.12
CA ASN A 25 -14.16 -20.34 0.56
C ASN A 25 -14.16 -18.84 0.88
N LEU A 26 -13.74 -18.39 2.07
CA LEU A 26 -13.55 -16.97 2.35
C LEU A 26 -12.45 -16.36 1.46
N ILE A 27 -11.39 -17.11 1.17
CA ILE A 27 -10.33 -16.73 0.23
C ILE A 27 -10.88 -16.67 -1.20
N SER A 28 -11.73 -17.60 -1.65
CA SER A 28 -12.23 -17.61 -3.04
C SER A 28 -13.21 -16.48 -3.37
N VAL A 29 -13.98 -15.97 -2.41
CA VAL A 29 -14.84 -14.77 -2.60
C VAL A 29 -14.15 -13.44 -2.28
N SER A 30 -12.99 -13.45 -1.61
CA SER A 30 -12.25 -12.24 -1.19
C SER A 30 -10.91 -12.04 -1.90
N THR A 31 -10.50 -12.97 -2.77
CA THR A 31 -9.24 -12.86 -3.49
C THR A 31 -9.36 -11.89 -4.65
N VAL A 32 -8.39 -10.99 -4.73
CA VAL A 32 -8.01 -10.38 -5.99
C VAL A 32 -7.60 -11.55 -6.89
N ALA A 33 -8.39 -11.86 -7.92
CA ALA A 33 -8.01 -12.87 -8.90
C ALA A 33 -6.62 -12.51 -9.45
N PHE A 34 -5.66 -13.40 -9.24
CA PHE A 34 -4.30 -13.25 -9.71
C PHE A 34 -4.31 -13.38 -11.24
N ALA A 35 -4.34 -12.26 -11.94
CA ALA A 35 -3.86 -12.23 -13.32
C ALA A 35 -2.34 -12.47 -13.27
N THR A 36 -1.95 -13.72 -13.51
CA THR A 36 -0.60 -14.06 -13.93
C THR A 36 -0.35 -13.36 -15.26
N ASP A 37 0.67 -12.51 -15.31
CA ASP A 37 1.18 -12.01 -16.58
C ASP A 37 1.41 -13.20 -17.52
N ALA A 38 0.92 -13.05 -18.75
CA ALA A 38 0.90 -14.11 -19.75
C ALA A 38 2.28 -14.77 -19.85
N ALA A 39 2.35 -16.04 -19.44
CA ALA A 39 3.47 -16.91 -19.74
C ALA A 39 3.48 -17.11 -21.26
N THR A 40 4.25 -16.28 -21.97
CA THR A 40 4.67 -16.59 -23.33
C THR A 40 5.60 -17.79 -23.24
N THR A 41 5.06 -18.96 -23.61
CA THR A 41 5.81 -20.18 -23.89
C THR A 41 6.70 -19.95 -25.11
N THR A 42 7.87 -19.36 -24.89
CA THR A 42 8.97 -19.38 -25.85
C THR A 42 9.90 -20.52 -25.50
N THR A 43 10.13 -21.39 -26.49
CA THR A 43 11.05 -22.52 -26.48
C THR A 43 12.40 -22.18 -25.83
N GLN A 44 12.71 -22.89 -24.73
CA GLN A 44 13.92 -22.73 -23.92
C GLN A 44 15.18 -23.10 -24.72
N THR A 45 15.98 -22.09 -25.01
CA THR A 45 17.41 -22.19 -24.73
C THR A 45 17.59 -21.65 -23.31
N ASP A 46 18.13 -22.45 -22.39
CA ASP A 46 18.31 -22.13 -20.95
C ASP A 46 19.36 -21.02 -20.72
N ALA A 47 19.16 -19.86 -21.33
CA ALA A 47 19.88 -18.66 -20.97
C ALA A 47 19.24 -18.09 -19.71
N ILE A 48 19.92 -18.26 -18.57
CA ILE A 48 19.57 -17.60 -17.31
C ILE A 48 19.49 -16.08 -17.59
N LYS A 49 18.29 -15.51 -17.40
CA LYS A 49 18.04 -14.09 -17.61
C LYS A 49 18.08 -13.37 -16.27
N ILE A 50 19.21 -12.75 -15.97
CA ILE A 50 19.36 -11.84 -14.83
C ILE A 50 19.09 -10.42 -15.33
N PRO A 51 18.13 -9.67 -14.75
CA PRO A 51 17.86 -8.30 -15.16
C PRO A 51 19.03 -7.38 -14.82
N ALA A 52 19.25 -6.37 -15.64
CA ALA A 52 20.31 -5.38 -15.42
C ALA A 52 20.05 -4.50 -14.19
N ASN A 53 18.78 -4.36 -13.78
CA ASN A 53 18.37 -3.59 -12.60
C ASN A 53 17.63 -4.51 -11.63
N ILE A 54 18.01 -4.48 -10.36
CA ILE A 54 17.42 -5.28 -9.30
C ILE A 54 16.98 -4.36 -8.16
N GLY A 55 15.67 -4.34 -7.91
CA GLY A 55 15.07 -3.67 -6.76
C GLY A 55 14.81 -4.62 -5.60
N ILE A 56 13.73 -4.37 -4.87
CA ILE A 56 13.24 -5.26 -3.82
C ILE A 56 12.46 -6.40 -4.47
N GLY A 57 12.99 -7.62 -4.39
CA GLY A 57 12.34 -8.79 -4.99
C GLY A 57 13.30 -9.95 -5.21
N LYS A 58 12.74 -11.16 -5.13
CA LYS A 58 13.46 -12.41 -5.29
C LYS A 58 13.43 -12.87 -6.76
N ILE A 59 14.60 -13.24 -7.28
CA ILE A 59 14.79 -13.82 -8.61
C ILE A 59 15.40 -15.22 -8.43
N GLU A 60 14.63 -16.26 -8.73
CA GLU A 60 15.10 -17.64 -8.66
C GLU A 60 16.10 -17.93 -9.79
N ILE A 61 17.26 -18.48 -9.44
CA ILE A 61 18.29 -18.88 -10.41
C ILE A 61 18.47 -20.40 -10.42
N GLY A 62 18.36 -21.05 -9.25
CA GLY A 62 18.49 -22.51 -9.10
C GLY A 62 19.91 -23.06 -9.25
N LYS A 63 20.92 -22.18 -9.38
CA LYS A 63 22.33 -22.54 -9.50
C LYS A 63 23.18 -21.76 -8.50
N ALA A 64 24.42 -22.21 -8.26
CA ALA A 64 25.37 -21.48 -7.44
C ALA A 64 25.71 -20.12 -8.07
N ILE A 65 25.72 -19.08 -7.24
CA ILE A 65 25.94 -17.70 -7.65
C ILE A 65 27.23 -17.19 -6.98
N LYS A 66 28.03 -16.40 -7.70
CA LYS A 66 29.04 -15.54 -7.10
C LYS A 66 28.65 -14.08 -7.29
N VAL A 67 28.76 -13.27 -6.25
CA VAL A 67 28.56 -11.82 -6.30
C VAL A 67 29.89 -11.17 -5.96
N ASP A 68 30.38 -10.30 -6.85
CA ASP A 68 31.66 -9.61 -6.72
C ASP A 68 32.83 -10.56 -6.42
N GLY A 69 32.79 -11.75 -7.03
CA GLY A 69 33.79 -12.82 -6.86
C GLY A 69 33.59 -13.71 -5.63
N VAL A 70 32.69 -13.35 -4.70
CA VAL A 70 32.41 -14.11 -3.48
C VAL A 70 31.23 -15.04 -3.70
N THR A 71 31.32 -16.28 -3.23
CA THR A 71 30.20 -17.23 -3.28
C THR A 71 29.01 -16.70 -2.47
N PHE A 72 27.87 -16.54 -3.15
CA PHE A 72 26.63 -16.15 -2.52
C PHE A 72 25.96 -17.39 -1.92
N PRO A 73 25.44 -17.34 -0.69
CA PRO A 73 24.82 -18.50 -0.04
C PRO A 73 23.46 -18.87 -0.66
N PHE A 74 22.92 -17.95 -1.45
CA PHE A 74 21.72 -18.01 -2.29
C PHE A 74 21.85 -18.89 -3.54
N THR A 75 20.81 -19.64 -3.92
CA THR A 75 20.54 -20.02 -5.32
C THR A 75 19.53 -19.08 -5.99
N PHE A 76 19.19 -17.99 -5.33
CA PHE A 76 18.37 -16.89 -5.82
C PHE A 76 19.11 -15.58 -5.59
N ILE A 77 18.67 -14.52 -6.26
CA ILE A 77 19.16 -13.16 -6.04
C ILE A 77 18.02 -12.32 -5.48
N ASP A 78 18.31 -11.48 -4.50
CA ASP A 78 17.36 -10.50 -3.97
C ASP A 78 18.11 -9.21 -3.62
N GLY A 79 17.62 -8.05 -4.09
CA GLY A 79 18.25 -6.76 -3.81
C GLY A 79 18.33 -6.45 -2.31
N MET A 80 17.43 -7.02 -1.50
CA MET A 80 17.45 -6.92 -0.04
C MET A 80 18.66 -7.62 0.60
N LEU A 81 19.38 -8.45 -0.15
CA LEU A 81 20.52 -9.25 0.34
C LEU A 81 21.82 -8.90 -0.38
N LEU A 82 21.82 -7.81 -1.14
CA LEU A 82 22.95 -7.28 -1.88
C LEU A 82 23.21 -5.82 -1.48
N ASN A 83 24.46 -5.38 -1.63
CA ASN A 83 24.80 -3.97 -1.49
C ASN A 83 24.22 -3.16 -2.67
N ASP A 84 23.71 -1.95 -2.42
CA ASP A 84 23.26 -1.03 -3.48
C ASP A 84 24.43 -0.46 -4.32
N GLY A 85 24.24 -0.35 -5.63
CA GLY A 85 25.25 0.00 -6.63
C GLY A 85 25.50 -1.12 -7.65
N THR A 86 26.55 -0.95 -8.48
CA THR A 86 26.91 -1.92 -9.52
C THR A 86 27.57 -3.17 -8.92
N ARG A 87 27.08 -4.35 -9.31
CA ARG A 87 27.54 -5.67 -8.87
C ARG A 87 27.87 -6.55 -10.07
N LYS A 88 28.89 -7.40 -9.90
CA LYS A 88 29.23 -8.46 -10.83
C LYS A 88 28.64 -9.77 -10.33
N VAL A 89 27.60 -10.24 -10.99
CA VAL A 89 26.95 -11.52 -10.68
C VAL A 89 27.46 -12.56 -11.65
N ALA A 90 28.13 -13.59 -11.17
CA ALA A 90 28.57 -14.72 -11.98
C ALA A 90 27.75 -15.97 -11.70
N VAL A 91 27.20 -16.56 -12.76
CA VAL A 91 26.42 -17.80 -12.73
C VAL A 91 26.82 -18.65 -13.92
N ASP A 92 27.15 -19.91 -13.67
CA ASP A 92 27.43 -20.89 -14.74
C ASP A 92 28.51 -20.41 -15.74
N GLY A 93 29.59 -19.82 -15.22
CA GLY A 93 30.70 -19.28 -16.02
C GLY A 93 30.41 -17.95 -16.75
N LYS A 94 29.17 -17.45 -16.74
CA LYS A 94 28.80 -16.14 -17.30
C LYS A 94 28.77 -15.08 -16.22
N THR A 95 29.23 -13.87 -16.54
CA THR A 95 29.19 -12.71 -15.64
C THR A 95 28.22 -11.66 -16.17
N TYR A 96 27.38 -11.16 -15.28
CA TYR A 96 26.36 -10.15 -15.52
C TYR A 96 26.69 -8.91 -14.68
N ASN A 97 26.67 -7.74 -15.30
CA ASN A 97 26.71 -6.48 -14.55
C ASN A 97 25.27 -6.10 -14.21
N VAL A 98 24.98 -6.02 -12.92
CA VAL A 98 23.65 -5.63 -12.42
C VAL A 98 23.80 -4.41 -11.53
N THR A 99 22.87 -3.48 -11.62
CA THR A 99 22.74 -2.36 -10.68
C THR A 99 21.67 -2.73 -9.67
N VAL A 100 21.96 -2.54 -8.38
CA VAL A 100 21.02 -2.79 -7.30
C VAL A 100 20.65 -1.45 -6.66
N SER A 101 19.36 -1.20 -6.46
CA SER A 101 18.88 -0.09 -5.62
C SER A 101 17.64 -0.54 -4.86
N THR A 102 17.67 -0.37 -3.54
CA THR A 102 16.53 -0.72 -2.67
C THR A 102 15.95 0.48 -1.94
N LYS A 103 16.44 1.68 -2.24
CA LYS A 103 16.00 2.92 -1.61
C LYS A 103 15.19 3.74 -2.61
N PRO A 104 14.10 4.38 -2.17
CA PRO A 104 13.39 5.35 -2.99
C PRO A 104 14.30 6.56 -3.28
N LEU A 105 13.91 7.36 -4.25
CA LEU A 105 14.53 8.65 -4.51
C LEU A 105 14.25 9.59 -3.33
N ASP A 106 15.21 10.46 -3.02
CA ASP A 106 15.04 11.50 -1.98
C ASP A 106 14.12 12.64 -2.44
N GLN A 107 13.59 12.57 -3.67
CA GLN A 107 12.70 13.57 -4.23
C GLN A 107 11.25 13.33 -3.82
N ARG A 108 10.51 14.44 -3.64
CA ARG A 108 9.04 14.48 -3.57
C ARG A 108 8.48 15.16 -4.81
N LEU A 109 7.26 14.80 -5.17
CA LEU A 109 6.57 15.43 -6.29
C LEU A 109 5.99 16.76 -5.85
N ASN A 110 6.28 17.80 -6.63
CA ASN A 110 5.55 19.05 -6.60
C ASN A 110 4.81 19.23 -7.91
N SER A 111 3.72 20.00 -7.86
CA SER A 111 2.90 20.22 -9.03
C SER A 111 2.44 21.66 -9.14
N SER A 112 2.11 22.04 -10.36
CA SER A 112 1.40 23.28 -10.67
C SER A 112 0.33 23.02 -11.73
N LEU A 113 -0.65 23.92 -11.78
CA LEU A 113 -1.70 23.90 -12.78
C LEU A 113 -1.44 25.01 -13.80
N GLU A 114 -1.19 24.62 -15.04
CA GLU A 114 -0.99 25.53 -16.17
C GLU A 114 -2.14 25.37 -17.16
N SER A 115 -3.15 26.25 -17.05
CA SER A 115 -4.38 26.19 -17.86
C SER A 115 -5.14 24.86 -17.71
N TYR A 116 -4.95 23.92 -18.65
CA TYR A 116 -5.59 22.59 -18.67
C TYR A 116 -4.56 21.45 -18.56
N THR A 117 -3.36 21.78 -18.11
CA THR A 117 -2.26 20.84 -17.97
C THR A 117 -1.82 20.80 -16.50
N PHE A 118 -1.67 19.60 -15.97
CA PHE A 118 -1.04 19.34 -14.69
C PHE A 118 0.45 19.08 -14.93
N VAL A 119 1.30 19.94 -14.36
CA VAL A 119 2.75 19.92 -14.58
C VAL A 119 3.44 19.52 -13.30
N LEU A 120 4.40 18.61 -13.41
CA LEU A 120 5.21 18.05 -12.34
C LEU A 120 6.66 18.51 -12.48
N ASP A 121 7.33 18.66 -11.35
CA ASP A 121 8.78 18.93 -11.29
C ASP A 121 9.65 17.71 -11.62
N SER A 122 9.04 16.52 -11.71
CA SER A 122 9.70 15.26 -12.02
C SER A 122 8.85 14.32 -12.85
N THR A 123 9.50 13.35 -13.49
CA THR A 123 8.80 12.33 -14.28
C THR A 123 8.04 11.39 -13.37
N ALA A 124 6.72 11.28 -13.59
CA ALA A 124 5.86 10.34 -12.89
C ALA A 124 5.15 9.41 -13.88
N THR A 125 4.71 8.26 -13.38
CA THR A 125 3.82 7.37 -14.12
C THR A 125 2.39 7.61 -13.69
N PHE A 126 1.49 7.79 -14.66
CA PHE A 126 0.10 8.12 -14.42
C PHE A 126 -0.78 6.88 -14.48
N TYR A 127 -1.80 6.82 -13.62
CA TYR A 127 -2.74 5.70 -13.51
C TYR A 127 -4.18 6.19 -13.38
N ASN A 128 -5.10 5.45 -14.00
CA ASN A 128 -6.53 5.62 -13.77
C ASN A 128 -6.97 4.75 -12.58
N PRO A 129 -7.47 5.33 -11.47
CA PRO A 129 -7.82 4.58 -10.27
C PRO A 129 -8.98 3.59 -10.44
N ILE A 130 -9.83 3.79 -11.46
CA ILE A 130 -10.90 2.83 -11.78
C ILE A 130 -10.30 1.52 -12.29
N ASN A 131 -9.13 1.56 -12.92
CA ASN A 131 -8.49 0.39 -13.49
C ASN A 131 -7.59 -0.31 -12.47
N ARG A 132 -8.16 -1.29 -11.78
CA ARG A 132 -7.49 -2.06 -10.72
C ARG A 132 -6.17 -2.72 -11.15
N ASN A 133 -5.95 -2.97 -12.45
CA ASN A 133 -4.78 -3.71 -12.92
C ASN A 133 -3.48 -2.90 -12.97
N MET A 134 -3.46 -1.65 -12.50
CA MET A 134 -2.26 -0.77 -12.55
C MET A 134 -1.70 -0.62 -13.97
N LYS A 135 -2.55 -0.64 -15.00
CA LYS A 135 -2.11 -0.31 -16.36
C LYS A 135 -1.83 1.19 -16.43
N SER A 136 -0.56 1.54 -16.67
CA SER A 136 -0.15 2.92 -16.90
C SER A 136 -0.91 3.52 -18.09
N ILE A 137 -1.31 4.78 -17.95
CA ILE A 137 -1.88 5.60 -19.03
C ILE A 137 -0.83 6.50 -19.69
N GLY A 138 0.37 6.59 -19.11
CA GLY A 138 1.48 7.38 -19.62
C GLY A 138 2.57 7.61 -18.57
N THR A 139 3.72 8.09 -19.01
CA THR A 139 4.84 8.52 -18.16
C THR A 139 5.37 9.84 -18.69
N GLY A 140 5.57 10.83 -17.82
CA GLY A 140 6.05 12.15 -18.21
C GLY A 140 6.04 13.14 -17.05
N THR A 141 6.38 14.39 -17.34
CA THR A 141 6.32 15.51 -16.40
C THR A 141 5.02 16.30 -16.51
N GLU A 142 4.15 15.96 -17.45
CA GLU A 142 2.90 16.67 -17.67
C GLU A 142 1.79 15.73 -18.14
N ILE A 143 0.56 16.09 -17.81
CA ILE A 143 -0.64 15.40 -18.29
C ILE A 143 -1.78 16.40 -18.45
N LYS A 144 -2.57 16.25 -19.52
CA LYS A 144 -3.79 17.03 -19.69
C LYS A 144 -4.81 16.66 -18.60
N LEU A 145 -5.49 17.66 -18.05
CA LEU A 145 -6.48 17.44 -16.99
C LEU A 145 -7.58 16.44 -17.44
N PRO A 146 -7.74 15.33 -16.72
CA PRO A 146 -8.73 14.29 -17.03
C PRO A 146 -10.14 14.66 -16.55
N GLU A 147 -11.18 13.93 -16.97
CA GLU A 147 -12.53 14.16 -16.44
C GLU A 147 -12.70 13.71 -14.97
N LEU A 148 -11.94 12.68 -14.57
CA LEU A 148 -11.92 12.08 -13.25
C LEU A 148 -10.50 12.15 -12.67
N PRO A 149 -10.33 12.24 -11.34
CA PRO A 149 -9.00 12.26 -10.73
C PRO A 149 -8.14 11.06 -11.15
N GLN A 150 -6.85 11.30 -11.34
CA GLN A 150 -5.86 10.26 -11.64
C GLN A 150 -4.76 10.25 -10.57
N ILE A 151 -3.92 9.22 -10.59
CA ILE A 151 -2.81 9.08 -9.67
C ILE A 151 -1.51 9.25 -10.44
N ALA A 152 -0.61 10.11 -9.96
CA ALA A 152 0.76 10.23 -10.44
C ALA A 152 1.70 9.60 -9.42
N ILE A 153 2.52 8.63 -9.84
CA ILE A 153 3.46 7.91 -8.96
C ILE A 153 4.89 8.20 -9.40
N LEU A 154 5.70 8.69 -8.48
CA LEU A 154 7.14 8.84 -8.64
C LEU A 154 7.83 7.56 -8.18
N SER A 155 8.44 6.85 -9.12
CA SER A 155 9.25 5.67 -8.85
C SER A 155 10.53 5.66 -9.67
N ASP A 156 11.56 5.01 -9.14
CA ASP A 156 12.79 4.78 -9.88
C ASP A 156 12.67 3.59 -10.85
N THR A 157 13.72 3.35 -11.63
CA THR A 157 13.78 2.22 -12.57
C THR A 157 13.85 0.85 -11.89
N PHE A 158 14.00 0.81 -10.57
CA PHE A 158 14.07 -0.41 -9.75
C PHE A 158 12.71 -0.74 -9.10
N GLY A 159 11.71 0.14 -9.25
CA GLY A 159 10.38 -0.01 -8.70
C GLY A 159 10.22 0.57 -7.29
N ASN A 160 11.21 1.29 -6.77
CA ASN A 160 11.12 1.94 -5.47
C ASN A 160 10.26 3.20 -5.60
N VAL A 161 9.12 3.23 -4.90
CA VAL A 161 8.17 4.36 -4.95
C VAL A 161 8.56 5.40 -3.91
N SER A 162 8.70 6.64 -4.37
CA SER A 162 9.18 7.76 -3.57
C SER A 162 8.05 8.67 -3.11
N ASP A 163 7.12 8.99 -4.02
CA ASP A 163 5.97 9.86 -3.74
C ASP A 163 4.78 9.56 -4.66
N VAL A 164 3.60 10.06 -4.28
CA VAL A 164 2.35 9.92 -5.02
C VAL A 164 1.55 11.23 -4.95
N LEU A 165 1.07 11.74 -6.08
CA LEU A 165 0.13 12.88 -6.15
C LEU A 165 -1.19 12.51 -6.81
N CYS A 166 -2.21 13.29 -6.49
CA CYS A 166 -3.48 13.27 -7.21
C CYS A 166 -3.42 14.26 -8.37
N VAL A 167 -3.72 13.79 -9.58
CA VAL A 167 -3.99 14.68 -10.71
C VAL A 167 -5.44 15.11 -10.60
N PRO A 168 -5.74 16.41 -10.46
CA PRO A 168 -7.09 16.90 -10.27
C PRO A 168 -7.95 16.66 -11.53
N PRO A 169 -9.28 16.56 -11.37
CA PRO A 169 -10.17 16.53 -12.53
C PRO A 169 -10.26 17.91 -13.17
N SER A 170 -10.57 17.96 -14.46
CA SER A 170 -10.97 19.19 -15.15
C SER A 170 -12.22 19.76 -14.50
N LEU A 171 -12.20 21.06 -14.19
CA LEU A 171 -13.30 21.81 -13.58
C LEU A 171 -14.23 22.47 -14.62
N GLU A 172 -14.41 21.83 -15.77
CA GLU A 172 -15.37 22.28 -16.78
C GLU A 172 -16.82 21.88 -16.43
N LYS A 173 -17.78 22.76 -16.74
CA LYS A 173 -19.24 22.53 -16.63
C LYS A 173 -19.69 22.24 -15.18
N VAL A 174 -19.32 23.12 -14.27
CA VAL A 174 -19.59 23.00 -12.84
C VAL A 174 -20.72 23.95 -12.44
N ASP A 175 -21.70 23.45 -11.71
CA ASP A 175 -22.79 24.22 -11.13
C ASP A 175 -22.39 24.71 -9.73
N ILE A 176 -22.48 26.02 -9.48
CA ILE A 176 -22.08 26.62 -8.19
C ILE A 176 -23.26 26.58 -7.22
N LEU A 177 -23.08 26.01 -6.03
CA LEU A 177 -24.09 26.02 -4.96
C LEU A 177 -23.79 27.10 -3.92
N ASP A 178 -24.80 27.88 -3.58
CA ASP A 178 -24.76 28.74 -2.40
C ASP A 178 -25.06 27.94 -1.11
N SER A 179 -24.60 28.45 0.04
CA SER A 179 -24.71 27.77 1.34
C SER A 179 -26.09 27.86 2.00
N GLN A 180 -27.05 28.53 1.37
CA GLN A 180 -28.37 28.71 1.97
C GLN A 180 -29.22 27.43 1.89
N THR A 181 -28.83 26.47 1.05
CA THR A 181 -29.52 25.18 0.90
C THR A 181 -28.69 24.06 1.53
N PRO A 182 -29.20 23.34 2.56
CA PRO A 182 -28.53 22.15 3.10
C PRO A 182 -28.31 21.08 2.03
N ILE A 183 -27.16 20.39 2.09
CA ILE A 183 -26.81 19.37 1.11
C ILE A 183 -27.56 18.08 1.47
N ASN A 184 -28.79 17.93 0.96
CA ASN A 184 -29.67 16.79 1.30
C ASN A 184 -29.87 15.83 0.13
N ASN A 185 -29.62 16.28 -1.12
CA ASN A 185 -29.71 15.46 -2.32
C ASN A 185 -28.90 16.10 -3.47
N ILE A 186 -27.91 15.39 -4.01
CA ILE A 186 -27.06 15.90 -5.09
C ILE A 186 -27.55 15.30 -6.41
N SER A 187 -28.32 16.05 -7.21
CA SER A 187 -28.78 15.63 -8.55
C SER A 187 -28.51 16.72 -9.60
N GLY A 188 -27.60 16.45 -10.53
CA GLY A 188 -27.04 17.42 -11.48
C GLY A 188 -25.55 17.14 -11.71
N LYS A 189 -24.94 17.64 -12.80
CA LYS A 189 -23.50 17.46 -13.04
C LYS A 189 -22.69 18.32 -12.04
N LYS A 190 -21.38 18.04 -11.93
CA LYS A 190 -20.40 18.59 -10.96
C LYS A 190 -20.86 19.82 -10.17
N PHE A 191 -20.93 19.72 -8.84
CA PHE A 191 -21.25 20.82 -7.96
C PHE A 191 -20.01 21.40 -7.30
N LEU A 192 -19.89 22.74 -7.31
CA LEU A 192 -18.85 23.47 -6.57
C LEU A 192 -19.45 24.08 -5.31
N LEU A 193 -18.91 23.70 -4.16
CA LEU A 193 -19.09 24.42 -2.91
C LEU A 193 -18.04 25.52 -2.89
N SER A 194 -18.49 26.76 -3.05
CA SER A 194 -17.62 27.93 -3.10
C SER A 194 -17.26 28.46 -1.70
N SER A 195 -16.37 29.45 -1.65
CA SER A 195 -15.98 30.17 -0.41
C SER A 195 -17.13 30.71 0.49
N LYS A 196 -18.40 30.69 0.05
CA LYS A 196 -19.57 31.06 0.85
C LYS A 196 -19.92 30.02 1.93
N SER A 197 -18.96 29.60 2.75
CA SER A 197 -19.13 28.61 3.83
C SER A 197 -19.64 29.26 5.14
N PRO A 198 -20.16 28.50 6.15
CA PRO A 198 -20.16 27.04 6.26
C PRO A 198 -21.34 26.35 5.56
N TYR A 199 -21.08 25.18 4.96
CA TYR A 199 -22.10 24.26 4.48
C TYR A 199 -22.48 23.25 5.55
N ARG A 200 -23.71 22.73 5.53
CA ARG A 200 -24.17 21.68 6.46
C ARG A 200 -24.53 20.41 5.70
N ILE A 201 -23.91 19.31 6.08
CA ILE A 201 -24.31 17.96 5.67
C ILE A 201 -25.20 17.42 6.79
N MET A 202 -26.40 16.94 6.43
CA MET A 202 -27.38 16.45 7.40
C MET A 202 -27.78 15.02 7.09
N GLY A 203 -27.62 14.13 8.07
CA GLY A 203 -28.00 12.73 7.94
C GLY A 203 -27.20 11.99 6.86
N LYS A 204 -27.85 11.12 6.09
CA LYS A 204 -27.20 10.32 5.04
C LYS A 204 -27.34 11.00 3.69
N VAL A 205 -26.22 11.43 3.12
CA VAL A 205 -26.17 12.10 1.81
C VAL A 205 -25.53 11.16 0.80
N LEU A 206 -26.21 10.93 -0.32
CA LEU A 206 -25.67 10.14 -1.42
C LEU A 206 -25.13 11.06 -2.52
N LEU A 207 -23.89 10.82 -2.93
CA LEU A 207 -23.28 11.39 -4.12
C LEU A 207 -23.24 10.32 -5.24
N PRO A 208 -24.16 10.35 -6.22
CA PRO A 208 -24.28 9.32 -7.26
C PRO A 208 -23.07 9.25 -8.21
N SER A 209 -22.88 8.12 -8.89
CA SER A 209 -21.72 7.84 -9.76
C SER A 209 -21.51 8.82 -10.92
N SER A 210 -22.56 9.51 -11.39
CA SER A 210 -22.48 10.51 -12.46
C SER A 210 -22.14 11.92 -11.98
N ASN A 211 -22.00 12.12 -10.66
CA ASN A 211 -21.94 13.44 -10.04
C ASN A 211 -20.60 13.64 -9.35
N ALA A 212 -20.21 14.91 -9.20
CA ALA A 212 -19.07 15.30 -8.39
C ALA A 212 -19.49 16.36 -7.37
N LEU A 213 -18.93 16.29 -6.17
CA LEU A 213 -18.97 17.33 -5.17
C LEU A 213 -17.54 17.85 -5.00
N ILE A 214 -17.34 19.10 -5.37
CA ILE A 214 -16.04 19.77 -5.40
C ILE A 214 -16.05 20.86 -4.34
N LEU A 215 -15.03 20.88 -3.49
CA LEU A 215 -14.87 21.89 -2.45
C LEU A 215 -13.72 22.82 -2.84
N GLU A 216 -14.00 24.13 -2.89
CA GLU A 216 -12.94 25.13 -3.02
C GLU A 216 -12.02 25.11 -1.79
N ASP A 217 -10.77 25.54 -2.00
CA ASP A 217 -9.85 25.85 -0.91
C ASP A 217 -10.50 26.80 0.12
N GLY A 218 -10.31 26.50 1.41
CA GLY A 218 -10.84 27.25 2.53
C GLY A 218 -12.31 26.97 2.87
N VAL A 219 -13.01 26.09 2.14
CA VAL A 219 -14.40 25.75 2.44
C VAL A 219 -14.53 25.07 3.81
N THR A 220 -15.54 25.51 4.57
CA THR A 220 -15.96 24.87 5.81
C THR A 220 -17.25 24.06 5.62
N VAL A 221 -17.24 22.81 6.09
CA VAL A 221 -18.39 21.90 6.15
C VAL A 221 -18.65 21.51 7.59
N ILE A 222 -19.91 21.44 7.99
CA ILE A 222 -20.34 20.99 9.31
C ILE A 222 -21.13 19.70 9.13
N ASN A 223 -20.61 18.62 9.71
CA ASN A 223 -21.33 17.36 9.87
C ASN A 223 -22.34 17.50 11.00
N ALA A 224 -23.62 17.57 10.65
CA ALA A 224 -24.70 17.63 11.62
C ALA A 224 -25.33 16.25 11.79
N LEU A 225 -25.59 15.88 13.06
CA LEU A 225 -26.31 14.66 13.43
C LEU A 225 -25.60 13.36 13.00
N ASN A 226 -24.27 13.28 13.16
CA ASN A 226 -23.46 12.12 12.73
C ASN A 226 -23.70 11.79 11.25
N SER A 227 -23.52 12.78 10.39
CA SER A 227 -23.81 12.65 8.97
C SER A 227 -22.86 11.67 8.29
N ASP A 228 -23.38 10.98 7.27
CA ASP A 228 -22.61 10.06 6.42
C ASP A 228 -22.75 10.50 4.96
N LEU A 229 -21.64 10.90 4.36
CA LEU A 229 -21.54 11.21 2.93
C LEU A 229 -21.11 9.94 2.18
N ASN A 230 -22.05 9.30 1.51
CA ASN A 230 -21.79 8.13 0.68
C ASN A 230 -21.40 8.54 -0.75
N VAL A 231 -20.15 8.32 -1.10
CA VAL A 231 -19.52 8.72 -2.35
C VAL A 231 -19.48 7.55 -3.33
N LYS A 232 -20.40 7.56 -4.30
CA LYS A 232 -20.35 6.70 -5.50
C LYS A 232 -19.78 7.42 -6.72
N GLY A 233 -19.85 8.76 -6.72
CA GLY A 233 -19.25 9.65 -7.71
C GLY A 233 -17.87 10.15 -7.30
N VAL A 234 -17.63 11.46 -7.43
CA VAL A 234 -16.34 12.09 -7.10
C VAL A 234 -16.49 13.13 -5.99
N PHE A 235 -15.90 12.88 -4.83
CA PHE A 235 -15.69 13.90 -3.79
C PHE A 235 -14.26 14.44 -3.91
N PHE A 236 -14.10 15.76 -4.05
CA PHE A 236 -12.79 16.35 -4.33
C PHE A 236 -12.63 17.71 -3.66
N SER A 237 -11.62 17.88 -2.82
CA SER A 237 -11.17 19.20 -2.37
C SER A 237 -10.07 19.76 -3.29
N THR A 238 -10.21 21.00 -3.73
CA THR A 238 -9.20 21.66 -4.60
C THR A 238 -8.02 22.25 -3.83
N GLY A 239 -8.12 22.27 -2.50
CA GLY A 239 -7.11 22.66 -1.54
C GLY A 239 -7.59 22.32 -0.12
N PRO A 240 -6.93 22.83 0.93
CA PRO A 240 -7.29 22.55 2.32
C PRO A 240 -8.71 23.00 2.68
N VAL A 241 -9.52 22.06 3.20
CA VAL A 241 -10.87 22.31 3.72
C VAL A 241 -10.98 22.03 5.22
N ASN A 242 -12.05 22.51 5.86
CA ASN A 242 -12.37 22.18 7.25
C ASN A 242 -13.71 21.45 7.34
N ILE A 243 -13.73 20.26 7.92
CA ILE A 243 -14.92 19.46 8.18
C ILE A 243 -15.07 19.30 9.69
N PHE A 244 -16.08 19.96 10.26
CA PHE A 244 -16.32 19.97 11.70
C PHE A 244 -17.42 18.99 12.12
N GLY A 245 -17.22 18.39 13.29
CA GLY A 245 -18.19 17.51 13.94
C GLY A 245 -18.09 16.06 13.47
N PRO A 246 -18.64 15.14 14.29
CA PRO A 246 -18.61 13.71 14.02
C PRO A 246 -19.38 13.35 12.76
N GLY A 247 -18.80 12.48 11.95
CA GLY A 247 -19.42 11.99 10.72
C GLY A 247 -18.54 11.01 9.96
N SER A 248 -18.96 10.63 8.76
CA SER A 248 -18.18 9.76 7.89
C SER A 248 -18.25 10.16 6.43
N ILE A 249 -17.14 9.93 5.72
CA ILE A 249 -17.08 9.94 4.25
C ILE A 249 -16.88 8.49 3.80
N THR A 250 -17.92 7.90 3.20
CA THR A 250 -17.94 6.49 2.83
C THR A 250 -17.85 6.32 1.32
N VAL A 251 -16.75 5.78 0.80
CA VAL A 251 -16.53 5.58 -0.65
C VAL A 251 -16.97 4.18 -1.09
N SER A 252 -17.82 4.09 -2.11
CA SER A 252 -18.36 2.81 -2.61
C SER A 252 -18.57 2.80 -4.12
N GLU A 253 -18.80 1.62 -4.72
CA GLU A 253 -19.19 1.45 -6.14
C GLU A 253 -18.32 2.22 -7.16
N ASN A 254 -16.99 2.06 -7.07
CA ASN A 254 -16.00 2.80 -7.87
C ASN A 254 -15.94 4.33 -7.63
N GLY A 255 -16.54 4.83 -6.55
CA GLY A 255 -16.41 6.21 -6.13
C GLY A 255 -14.95 6.61 -5.86
N ILE A 256 -14.69 7.91 -5.96
CA ILE A 256 -13.39 8.52 -5.72
C ILE A 256 -13.55 9.60 -4.65
N ALA A 257 -12.72 9.55 -3.62
CA ALA A 257 -12.57 10.64 -2.66
C ALA A 257 -11.13 11.15 -2.67
N TYR A 258 -10.98 12.46 -2.82
CA TYR A 258 -9.77 13.21 -2.51
C TYR A 258 -10.10 14.23 -1.43
N LEU A 259 -9.38 14.16 -0.31
CA LEU A 259 -9.54 15.07 0.82
C LEU A 259 -8.18 15.65 1.20
N GLU A 260 -8.17 16.97 1.35
CA GLU A 260 -7.07 17.77 1.86
C GLU A 260 -7.59 18.73 2.94
N GLY A 261 -6.91 18.78 4.09
CA GLY A 261 -7.30 19.63 5.22
C GLY A 261 -7.77 18.89 6.48
N ASN A 262 -8.57 19.56 7.32
CA ASN A 262 -8.87 19.11 8.67
C ASN A 262 -10.28 18.49 8.77
N ALA A 263 -10.35 17.25 9.25
CA ALA A 263 -11.58 16.51 9.52
C ALA A 263 -11.39 15.60 10.76
N VAL A 264 -10.85 16.16 11.86
CA VAL A 264 -10.37 15.43 13.05
C VAL A 264 -11.39 14.49 13.69
N GLU A 265 -12.69 14.78 13.57
CA GLU A 265 -13.79 13.98 14.12
C GLU A 265 -14.51 13.14 13.05
N THR A 266 -13.99 13.09 11.82
CA THR A 266 -14.64 12.43 10.69
C THR A 266 -13.88 11.17 10.29
N ASP A 267 -14.62 10.07 10.16
CA ASP A 267 -14.10 8.81 9.65
C ASP A 267 -14.05 8.80 8.12
N VAL A 268 -13.01 8.20 7.55
CA VAL A 268 -12.93 7.93 6.10
C VAL A 268 -13.03 6.43 5.86
N ASN A 269 -14.16 6.02 5.29
CA ASN A 269 -14.51 4.64 5.06
C ASN A 269 -14.48 4.29 3.58
N GLY A 270 -14.15 3.03 3.26
CA GLY A 270 -14.22 2.53 1.89
C GLY A 270 -14.70 1.09 1.80
N SER A 271 -15.63 0.83 0.88
CA SER A 271 -16.06 -0.52 0.53
C SER A 271 -16.28 -0.63 -0.99
N GLY A 272 -15.23 -1.01 -1.71
CA GLY A 272 -15.28 -1.21 -3.17
C GLY A 272 -15.23 0.10 -3.98
N GLY A 273 -14.59 1.14 -3.43
CA GLY A 273 -14.30 2.38 -4.17
C GLY A 273 -13.16 2.22 -5.18
N ALA A 274 -12.99 3.20 -6.06
CA ALA A 274 -11.83 3.26 -6.96
C ALA A 274 -10.62 3.88 -6.26
N LEU A 275 -10.83 4.98 -5.53
CA LEU A 275 -9.74 5.71 -4.86
C LEU A 275 -10.22 6.35 -3.55
N VAL A 276 -9.41 6.18 -2.51
CA VAL A 276 -9.39 7.04 -1.33
C VAL A 276 -8.02 7.70 -1.29
N PHE A 277 -7.97 9.02 -1.41
CA PHE A 277 -6.75 9.81 -1.38
C PHE A 277 -6.86 10.86 -0.27
N LEU A 278 -6.00 10.75 0.74
CA LEU A 278 -5.82 11.73 1.79
C LEU A 278 -4.48 12.42 1.57
N ASN A 279 -4.47 13.74 1.43
CA ASN A 279 -3.26 14.55 1.25
C ASN A 279 -3.28 15.68 2.26
N ASP A 280 -2.22 15.87 3.05
CA ASP A 280 -2.15 16.93 4.07
C ASP A 280 -3.44 16.98 4.92
N ALA A 281 -3.84 15.81 5.40
CA ALA A 281 -5.12 15.60 6.03
C ALA A 281 -4.97 15.25 7.52
N THR A 282 -5.92 15.68 8.34
CA THR A 282 -6.09 15.13 9.70
C THR A 282 -7.49 14.56 9.82
N VAL A 283 -7.58 13.25 10.06
CA VAL A 283 -8.85 12.51 10.16
C VAL A 283 -8.87 11.67 11.44
N ASP A 284 -10.03 11.18 11.87
CA ASP A 284 -10.10 10.30 13.04
C ASP A 284 -9.59 8.89 12.66
N ASP A 285 -10.46 8.07 12.08
CA ASP A 285 -10.14 6.73 11.61
C ASP A 285 -10.29 6.58 10.10
N VAL A 286 -9.48 5.68 9.53
CA VAL A 286 -9.52 5.29 8.12
C VAL A 286 -9.75 3.79 8.04
N SER A 287 -10.89 3.36 7.50
CA SER A 287 -11.19 1.93 7.33
C SER A 287 -11.61 1.63 5.90
N VAL A 288 -10.67 1.11 5.11
CA VAL A 288 -10.85 0.92 3.67
C VAL A 288 -10.75 -0.56 3.31
N SER A 289 -11.77 -1.05 2.61
CA SER A 289 -11.88 -2.44 2.17
C SER A 289 -12.21 -2.56 0.69
N ARG A 290 -11.53 -3.46 -0.02
CA ARG A 290 -11.76 -3.76 -1.44
C ARG A 290 -11.65 -2.55 -2.40
N THR A 291 -11.16 -1.42 -1.94
CA THR A 291 -10.88 -0.26 -2.80
C THR A 291 -9.69 -0.59 -3.71
N ASN A 292 -9.68 -0.09 -4.94
CA ASN A 292 -8.56 -0.35 -5.84
C ASN A 292 -7.27 0.31 -5.31
N PHE A 293 -7.36 1.62 -5.03
CA PHE A 293 -6.22 2.43 -4.59
C PHE A 293 -6.51 3.17 -3.29
N VAL A 294 -5.53 3.14 -2.39
CA VAL A 294 -5.52 3.95 -1.17
C VAL A 294 -4.23 4.74 -1.13
N VAL A 295 -4.33 6.06 -1.03
CA VAL A 295 -3.17 6.94 -0.84
C VAL A 295 -3.39 7.76 0.42
N ILE A 296 -2.44 7.70 1.33
CA ILE A 296 -2.42 8.45 2.58
C ILE A 296 -1.08 9.17 2.61
N ARG A 297 -1.08 10.48 2.35
CA ARG A 297 0.12 11.30 2.20
C ARG A 297 0.06 12.48 3.13
N ASN A 298 1.15 12.79 3.84
CA ASN A 298 1.21 13.91 4.79
C ASN A 298 0.04 13.90 5.79
N THR A 299 -0.41 12.73 6.21
CA THR A 299 -1.68 12.60 6.93
C THR A 299 -1.43 12.19 8.39
N ARG A 300 -2.24 12.75 9.30
CA ARG A 300 -2.36 12.27 10.67
C ARG A 300 -3.69 11.54 10.85
N ALA A 301 -3.63 10.32 11.36
CA ALA A 301 -4.80 9.50 11.65
C ALA A 301 -4.54 8.60 12.88
N LYS A 302 -5.59 8.22 13.59
CA LYS A 302 -5.47 7.35 14.75
C LYS A 302 -5.37 5.89 14.34
N ASN A 303 -6.44 5.34 13.74
CA ASN A 303 -6.45 3.98 13.24
C ASN A 303 -6.60 3.96 11.73
N VAL A 304 -5.68 3.28 11.04
CA VAL A 304 -5.73 3.05 9.60
C VAL A 304 -5.79 1.57 9.34
N LYS A 305 -6.91 1.10 8.80
CA LYS A 305 -7.13 -0.28 8.38
C LYS A 305 -7.31 -0.36 6.87
N VAL A 306 -6.44 -1.12 6.21
CA VAL A 306 -6.46 -1.33 4.76
C VAL A 306 -6.60 -2.83 4.48
N LEU A 307 -7.73 -3.23 3.90
CA LEU A 307 -8.11 -4.63 3.70
C LEU A 307 -8.42 -4.93 2.23
N SER A 308 -7.81 -5.97 1.66
CA SER A 308 -8.13 -6.47 0.32
C SER A 308 -7.98 -5.42 -0.78
N VAL A 309 -7.07 -4.45 -0.57
CA VAL A 309 -6.78 -3.36 -1.51
C VAL A 309 -5.73 -3.82 -2.51
N TYR A 310 -5.84 -3.33 -3.76
CA TYR A 310 -4.87 -3.70 -4.79
C TYR A 310 -3.51 -3.03 -4.57
N ALA A 311 -3.51 -1.70 -4.44
CA ALA A 311 -2.31 -0.95 -4.08
C ALA A 311 -2.60 0.11 -3.02
N ALA A 312 -1.73 0.19 -2.01
CA ALA A 312 -1.77 1.23 -0.99
C ALA A 312 -0.42 1.95 -0.88
N TYR A 313 -0.46 3.27 -0.76
CA TYR A 313 0.70 4.14 -0.61
C TYR A 313 0.49 4.99 0.63
N ILE A 314 1.37 4.83 1.62
CA ILE A 314 1.30 5.55 2.90
C ILE A 314 2.63 6.28 3.07
N ILE A 315 2.62 7.60 2.92
CA ILE A 315 3.82 8.41 2.71
C ILE A 315 3.81 9.60 3.66
N ASP A 316 4.95 9.88 4.30
CA ASP A 316 5.16 11.07 5.13
C ASP A 316 4.07 11.28 6.21
N SER A 317 3.60 10.20 6.84
CA SER A 317 2.38 10.19 7.67
C SER A 317 2.63 9.76 9.11
N GLN A 318 1.75 10.19 10.02
CA GLN A 318 1.76 9.83 11.45
C GLN A 318 0.49 9.06 11.77
N ILE A 319 0.64 7.77 12.10
CA ILE A 319 -0.49 6.85 12.29
C ILE A 319 -0.29 6.08 13.59
N GLU A 320 -1.20 6.15 14.56
CA GLU A 320 -1.02 5.39 15.81
C GLU A 320 -1.08 3.89 15.58
N ASN A 321 -2.11 3.40 14.88
CA ASN A 321 -2.33 1.99 14.59
C ASN A 321 -2.55 1.78 13.08
N LEU A 322 -1.64 1.05 12.43
CA LEU A 322 -1.68 0.72 11.02
C LEU A 322 -1.87 -0.79 10.81
N ASP A 323 -3.02 -1.20 10.28
CA ASP A 323 -3.40 -2.59 10.03
C ASP A 323 -3.59 -2.86 8.53
N ILE A 324 -2.73 -3.70 7.97
CA ILE A 324 -2.68 -4.07 6.56
C ILE A 324 -3.02 -5.55 6.40
N GLN A 325 -4.06 -5.85 5.62
CA GLN A 325 -4.56 -7.21 5.47
C GLN A 325 -4.90 -7.55 4.01
N ASN A 326 -4.47 -8.71 3.51
CA ASN A 326 -4.80 -9.20 2.16
C ASN A 326 -4.50 -8.18 1.04
N CYS A 327 -3.43 -7.39 1.17
CA CYS A 327 -3.09 -6.36 0.20
C CYS A 327 -1.98 -6.82 -0.75
N ARG A 328 -2.16 -6.59 -2.06
CA ARG A 328 -1.25 -7.08 -3.09
C ARG A 328 0.07 -6.30 -3.14
N GLN A 329 0.01 -4.98 -2.98
CA GLN A 329 1.19 -4.12 -2.94
C GLN A 329 0.95 -2.97 -1.97
N VAL A 330 1.77 -2.88 -0.94
CA VAL A 330 1.71 -1.78 0.02
C VAL A 330 3.08 -1.16 0.13
N ILE A 331 3.15 0.15 -0.14
CA ILE A 331 4.34 0.96 0.08
C ILE A 331 4.10 1.87 1.26
N ILE A 332 5.01 1.82 2.22
CA ILE A 332 5.07 2.71 3.38
C ILE A 332 6.40 3.45 3.28
N ASN A 333 6.40 4.78 3.31
CA ASN A 333 7.63 5.58 3.20
C ASN A 333 7.60 6.74 4.18
N ASN A 334 8.61 6.85 5.05
CA ASN A 334 8.73 7.93 6.02
C ASN A 334 7.49 8.06 6.92
N VAL A 335 7.11 6.95 7.55
CA VAL A 335 5.94 6.89 8.44
C VAL A 335 6.38 6.63 9.87
N ASN A 336 5.76 7.33 10.82
CA ASN A 336 5.87 7.02 12.24
C ASN A 336 4.59 6.31 12.70
N THR A 337 4.74 5.13 13.31
CA THR A 337 3.62 4.39 13.89
C THR A 337 3.95 3.66 15.18
N ALA A 338 3.00 3.65 16.11
CA ALA A 338 3.14 2.89 17.34
C ALA A 338 2.91 1.40 17.09
N LYS A 339 1.89 1.05 16.31
CA LYS A 339 1.55 -0.35 16.00
C LYS A 339 1.33 -0.56 14.51
N PHE A 340 2.17 -1.40 13.93
CA PHE A 340 2.06 -1.87 12.56
C PHE A 340 1.72 -3.37 12.55
N ASN A 341 0.69 -3.75 11.80
CA ASN A 341 0.32 -5.14 11.55
C ASN A 341 0.20 -5.41 10.06
N ALA A 342 0.88 -6.43 9.56
CA ALA A 342 0.73 -6.94 8.20
C ALA A 342 0.34 -8.41 8.24
N SER A 343 -0.86 -8.73 7.77
CA SER A 343 -1.40 -10.09 7.86
C SER A 343 -2.13 -10.53 6.59
N ILE A 344 -2.48 -11.81 6.54
CA ILE A 344 -3.24 -12.47 5.48
C ILE A 344 -2.59 -12.23 4.11
N MET A 345 -1.45 -12.87 3.85
CA MET A 345 -0.76 -12.84 2.54
C MET A 345 -0.47 -11.42 2.00
N SER A 346 -0.26 -10.45 2.88
CA SER A 346 0.04 -9.08 2.48
C SER A 346 1.48 -8.95 2.00
N LYS A 347 1.72 -8.12 0.99
CA LYS A 347 3.07 -7.74 0.56
C LYS A 347 3.32 -6.28 0.87
N VAL A 348 4.21 -6.04 1.83
CA VAL A 348 4.51 -4.69 2.33
C VAL A 348 5.99 -4.38 2.14
N ILE A 349 6.27 -3.19 1.64
CA ILE A 349 7.60 -2.61 1.59
C ILE A 349 7.57 -1.29 2.36
N THR A 350 8.46 -1.17 3.33
CA THR A 350 8.56 -0.04 4.24
C THR A 350 9.94 0.59 4.12
N TYR A 351 9.98 1.90 3.87
CA TYR A 351 11.20 2.69 3.73
C TYR A 351 11.25 3.78 4.80
N ASN A 352 12.43 4.02 5.38
CA ASN A 352 12.71 5.21 6.19
C ASN A 352 11.69 5.45 7.32
N SER A 353 11.15 4.40 7.93
CA SER A 353 10.04 4.52 8.89
C SER A 353 10.48 4.19 10.32
N GLU A 354 9.75 4.75 11.28
CA GLU A 354 9.90 4.49 12.71
C GLU A 354 8.68 3.71 13.22
N LEU A 355 8.90 2.46 13.66
CA LEU A 355 7.85 1.57 14.14
C LEU A 355 8.15 1.15 15.59
N THR A 356 7.22 1.35 16.52
CA THR A 356 7.41 0.86 17.89
C THR A 356 7.16 -0.65 17.96
N GLU A 357 5.99 -1.09 17.52
CA GLU A 357 5.62 -2.51 17.42
C GLU A 357 5.27 -2.82 15.97
N ALA A 358 5.93 -3.82 15.39
CA ALA A 358 5.67 -4.33 14.05
C ALA A 358 5.37 -5.83 14.14
N THR A 359 4.22 -6.25 13.61
CA THR A 359 3.86 -7.67 13.51
C THR A 359 3.60 -8.04 12.06
N ALA A 360 4.15 -9.15 11.63
CA ALA A 360 3.90 -9.74 10.33
C ALA A 360 3.48 -11.21 10.50
N SER A 361 2.35 -11.58 9.90
CA SER A 361 1.75 -12.89 10.08
C SER A 361 1.07 -13.45 8.82
N ASP A 362 0.70 -14.72 8.89
CA ASP A 362 -0.19 -15.39 7.93
C ASP A 362 0.33 -15.35 6.49
N PHE A 363 1.55 -15.85 6.32
CA PHE A 363 2.26 -15.91 5.03
C PHE A 363 2.48 -14.56 4.35
N SER A 364 2.47 -13.47 5.11
CA SER A 364 2.79 -12.15 4.58
C SER A 364 4.29 -12.01 4.28
N GLU A 365 4.62 -11.14 3.33
CA GLU A 365 5.98 -10.73 3.02
C GLU A 365 6.16 -9.27 3.40
N VAL A 366 7.08 -9.00 4.34
CA VAL A 366 7.40 -7.64 4.78
C VAL A 366 8.86 -7.32 4.52
N ASN A 367 9.11 -6.16 3.94
CA ASN A 367 10.46 -5.67 3.63
C ASN A 367 10.65 -4.34 4.35
N PHE A 368 11.72 -4.21 5.13
CA PHE A 368 12.07 -2.98 5.83
C PHE A 368 13.45 -2.49 5.35
N VAL A 369 13.52 -1.25 4.88
CA VAL A 369 14.75 -0.63 4.37
C VAL A 369 14.98 0.70 5.07
N SER A 370 16.16 0.87 5.67
CA SER A 370 16.53 2.12 6.36
C SER A 370 15.54 2.53 7.46
N SER A 371 14.96 1.55 8.16
CA SER A 371 13.94 1.78 9.20
C SER A 371 14.48 1.53 10.60
N THR A 372 13.81 2.12 11.59
CA THR A 372 14.04 1.85 13.01
C THR A 372 12.82 1.15 13.59
N ILE A 373 13.00 -0.03 14.19
CA ILE A 373 11.91 -0.85 14.73
C ILE A 373 12.23 -1.23 16.18
N SER A 374 11.37 -0.94 17.15
CA SER A 374 11.67 -1.38 18.53
C SER A 374 11.39 -2.87 18.71
N ASN A 375 10.22 -3.35 18.30
CA ASN A 375 9.84 -4.76 18.39
C ASN A 375 9.27 -5.27 17.06
N LEU A 376 9.85 -6.33 16.51
CA LEU A 376 9.35 -7.02 15.32
C LEU A 376 8.95 -8.46 15.66
N GLY A 377 7.69 -8.81 15.47
CA GLY A 377 7.19 -10.18 15.51
C GLY A 377 6.92 -10.71 14.10
N ALA A 378 7.57 -11.81 13.70
CA ALA A 378 7.29 -12.54 12.46
C ALA A 378 6.79 -13.95 12.80
N THR A 379 5.54 -14.27 12.47
CA THR A 379 4.90 -15.54 12.84
C THR A 379 4.06 -16.12 11.68
N ARG A 380 3.57 -17.35 11.83
CA ARG A 380 2.67 -18.05 10.92
C ARG A 380 3.13 -18.02 9.46
N GLY A 381 4.35 -18.50 9.20
CA GLY A 381 4.91 -18.69 7.85
C GLY A 381 5.32 -17.40 7.13
N THR A 382 5.55 -16.32 7.87
CA THR A 382 5.91 -15.00 7.32
C THR A 382 7.32 -14.97 6.76
N VAL A 383 7.54 -14.15 5.73
CA VAL A 383 8.89 -13.79 5.25
C VAL A 383 9.16 -12.34 5.59
N ALA A 384 10.11 -12.10 6.48
CA ALA A 384 10.58 -10.76 6.82
C ALA A 384 11.98 -10.53 6.24
N LYS A 385 12.17 -9.43 5.50
CA LYS A 385 13.47 -9.00 4.98
C LYS A 385 13.80 -7.63 5.51
N ILE A 386 15.03 -7.46 5.98
CA ILE A 386 15.48 -6.25 6.65
C ILE A 386 16.81 -5.83 6.03
N LYS A 387 16.92 -4.56 5.63
CA LYS A 387 18.14 -3.99 5.07
C LYS A 387 18.44 -2.62 5.65
N ASP A 388 19.71 -2.36 5.95
CA ASP A 388 20.21 -1.07 6.44
C ASP A 388 19.40 -0.50 7.61
N SER A 389 18.87 -1.36 8.48
CA SER A 389 17.91 -0.99 9.53
C SER A 389 18.44 -1.28 10.93
N HIS A 390 17.84 -0.64 11.93
CA HIS A 390 18.10 -0.91 13.35
C HIS A 390 16.86 -1.50 14.01
N ILE A 391 17.03 -2.60 14.75
CA ILE A 391 15.95 -3.27 15.46
C ILE A 391 16.37 -3.64 16.88
N SER A 392 15.61 -3.21 17.90
CA SER A 392 15.95 -3.55 19.28
C SER A 392 15.63 -5.03 19.57
N SER A 393 14.42 -5.50 19.23
CA SER A 393 14.01 -6.88 19.50
C SER A 393 13.27 -7.49 18.32
N VAL A 394 13.66 -8.70 17.93
CA VAL A 394 12.99 -9.50 16.89
C VAL A 394 12.60 -10.86 17.46
N SER A 395 11.35 -11.28 17.25
CA SER A 395 10.89 -12.64 17.47
C SER A 395 10.45 -13.27 16.16
N VAL A 396 11.05 -14.41 15.80
CA VAL A 396 10.71 -15.16 14.58
C VAL A 396 10.19 -16.53 14.98
N GLU A 397 8.95 -16.83 14.66
CA GLU A 397 8.24 -18.02 15.13
C GLU A 397 7.45 -18.72 14.00
N ASP A 398 7.01 -19.95 14.24
CA ASP A 398 6.04 -20.67 13.41
C ASP A 398 6.39 -20.75 11.92
N TYR A 399 7.54 -21.35 11.60
CA TYR A 399 8.07 -21.56 10.25
C TYR A 399 8.33 -20.28 9.46
N SER A 400 8.34 -19.13 10.13
CA SER A 400 8.70 -17.85 9.51
C SER A 400 10.19 -17.80 9.18
N VAL A 401 10.53 -16.97 8.21
CA VAL A 401 11.90 -16.77 7.75
C VAL A 401 12.27 -15.30 7.85
N LEU A 402 13.39 -15.03 8.53
CA LEU A 402 13.98 -13.70 8.62
C LEU A 402 15.25 -13.62 7.76
N TYR A 403 15.35 -12.61 6.90
CA TYR A 403 16.58 -12.24 6.21
C TYR A 403 17.01 -10.85 6.65
N THR A 404 18.29 -10.70 7.01
CA THR A 404 18.83 -9.42 7.47
C THR A 404 20.13 -9.09 6.75
N PHE A 405 20.24 -7.89 6.23
CA PHE A 405 21.42 -7.40 5.52
C PHE A 405 21.84 -6.02 6.04
N LYS A 406 23.13 -5.85 6.36
CA LYS A 406 23.67 -4.56 6.86
C LYS A 406 22.84 -3.90 7.96
N SER A 407 22.22 -4.73 8.79
CA SER A 407 21.31 -4.28 9.84
C SER A 407 21.89 -4.59 11.21
N SER A 408 21.41 -3.89 12.24
CA SER A 408 21.76 -4.14 13.63
C SER A 408 20.53 -4.63 14.38
N ILE A 409 20.67 -5.75 15.10
CA ILE A 409 19.63 -6.35 15.94
C ILE A 409 20.19 -6.53 17.35
N GLU A 410 19.56 -5.93 18.36
CA GLU A 410 20.07 -6.09 19.74
C GLU A 410 19.69 -7.47 20.29
N LYS A 411 18.43 -7.89 20.10
CA LYS A 411 17.92 -9.18 20.56
C LYS A 411 17.16 -9.91 19.45
N LEU A 412 17.57 -11.15 19.17
CA LEU A 412 16.87 -12.05 18.24
C LEU A 412 16.42 -13.32 18.98
N LYS A 413 15.11 -13.57 19.00
CA LYS A 413 14.51 -14.82 19.45
C LYS A 413 14.02 -15.62 18.25
N SER A 414 14.36 -16.91 18.18
CA SER A 414 13.97 -17.79 17.06
C SER A 414 13.41 -19.11 17.60
N SER A 415 12.14 -19.39 17.35
CA SER A 415 11.47 -20.66 17.72
C SER A 415 10.83 -21.29 16.48
N ASN A 416 11.17 -22.54 16.16
CA ASN A 416 10.65 -23.23 14.96
C ASN A 416 10.72 -22.40 13.67
N SER A 417 11.79 -21.63 13.50
CA SER A 417 11.94 -20.65 12.41
C SER A 417 13.33 -20.69 11.79
N LYS A 418 13.54 -19.91 10.73
CA LYS A 418 14.85 -19.72 10.13
C LYS A 418 15.21 -18.24 10.11
N TYR A 419 16.48 -17.95 10.31
CA TYR A 419 17.02 -16.62 10.09
C TYR A 419 18.35 -16.69 9.33
N TYR A 420 18.63 -15.66 8.56
CA TYR A 420 19.85 -15.48 7.80
C TYR A 420 20.39 -14.08 8.03
N THR A 421 21.62 -13.98 8.50
CA THR A 421 22.30 -12.72 8.81
C THR A 421 23.49 -12.55 7.87
N LEU A 422 23.41 -11.55 7.00
CA LEU A 422 24.45 -11.27 6.00
C LEU A 422 25.00 -9.87 6.22
N SER A 423 26.28 -9.77 6.61
CA SER A 423 26.89 -8.46 6.95
C SER A 423 26.10 -7.67 8.01
N SER A 424 25.30 -8.37 8.83
CA SER A 424 24.46 -7.80 9.89
C SER A 424 25.04 -8.16 11.25
N GLN A 425 24.79 -7.32 12.24
CA GLN A 425 25.23 -7.52 13.62
C GLN A 425 24.04 -7.94 14.49
N VAL A 426 24.20 -9.00 15.28
CA VAL A 426 23.20 -9.44 16.25
C VAL A 426 23.87 -9.57 17.62
N SER A 427 23.45 -8.75 18.60
CA SER A 427 24.12 -8.70 19.91
C SER A 427 23.80 -9.91 20.78
N ARG A 428 22.54 -10.37 20.79
CA ARG A 428 22.09 -11.53 21.58
C ARG A 428 21.11 -12.41 20.79
N ILE A 429 21.34 -13.72 20.83
CA ILE A 429 20.47 -14.72 20.20
C ILE A 429 19.89 -15.64 21.28
N GLU A 430 18.57 -15.77 21.29
CA GLU A 430 17.79 -16.71 22.11
C GLU A 430 17.15 -17.76 21.18
N LYS A 431 17.35 -19.03 21.50
CA LYS A 431 16.82 -20.18 20.75
C LYS A 431 15.68 -20.84 21.49
#